data_AF-A0A959T6Y2-F1
#
_entry.id   AF-A0A959T6Y2-F1
#
_cell.length_a   1.000
_cell.length_b   1.000
_cell.length_c   1.000
_cell.angle_alpha   90.00
_cell.angle_beta   90.00
_cell.angle_gamma   90.00
#
_symmetry.space_group_name_H-M   'P 1'
#
loop_
_entity.id
_entity.type
_entity.pdbx_description
1 polymer ?
#
loop_
_entity_poly.entity_id
_entity_poly.type
_entity_poly.pdbx_seq_one_letter_code
_entity_poly.pdbx_strand_id
1 'polypeptide(L)'
;MRLATHHTKGLVEAGCDEAGRGCLAGPVVAAAVVLPPRVRIPGLNDSKKLNAARREELRPLIEEKALAWAVAACSPAEVDALNILRASFVAMHRAIAALAARPELLLIDGNRFAP
;
A
#
# COMPACT_ATOMS: atom_id res chain seq x y z
N MET A 1 -2.87 -12.70 15.45
CA MET A 1 -2.33 -11.36 15.79
C MET A 1 -3.23 -10.32 15.12
N ARG A 2 -3.74 -9.35 15.86
CA ARG A 2 -4.72 -8.35 15.37
C ARG A 2 -3.94 -7.11 14.91
N LEU A 3 -4.30 -6.52 13.78
CA LEU A 3 -3.69 -5.27 13.31
C LEU A 3 -3.93 -4.16 14.34
N ALA A 4 -2.88 -3.41 14.65
CA ALA A 4 -2.98 -2.20 15.45
C ALA A 4 -3.77 -1.12 14.68
N THR A 5 -4.43 -0.22 15.40
CA THR A 5 -5.27 0.82 14.77
C THR A 5 -4.49 2.07 14.31
N HIS A 6 -3.26 2.22 14.77
CA HIS A 6 -2.28 3.26 14.43
C HIS A 6 -0.94 2.85 15.05
N HIS A 7 0.17 3.37 14.52
CA HIS A 7 1.51 3.21 15.10
C HIS A 7 1.84 4.36 16.08
N THR A 8 1.52 5.58 15.69
CA THR A 8 1.84 6.85 16.37
C THR A 8 0.56 7.67 16.55
N LYS A 9 0.26 8.02 17.80
CA LYS A 9 -0.99 8.73 18.12
C LYS A 9 -0.91 10.19 17.67
N GLY A 10 -1.94 10.66 16.96
CA GLY A 10 -2.12 12.07 16.62
C GLY A 10 -1.55 12.48 15.26
N LEU A 11 -0.96 11.55 14.51
CA LEU A 11 -0.50 11.77 13.14
C LEU A 11 -1.45 11.13 12.14
N VAL A 12 -1.55 11.71 10.94
CA VAL A 12 -2.15 11.08 9.77
C VAL A 12 -1.16 10.10 9.16
N GLU A 13 -1.42 8.80 9.33
CA GLU A 13 -0.54 7.73 8.86
C GLU A 13 -1.04 7.13 7.53
N ALA A 14 -0.15 6.98 6.56
CA ALA A 14 -0.42 6.15 5.39
C ALA A 14 0.38 4.83 5.48
N GLY A 15 -0.30 3.71 5.32
CA GLY A 15 0.34 2.43 5.03
C GLY A 15 0.64 2.31 3.54
N CYS A 16 1.82 1.83 3.16
CA CYS A 16 2.21 1.62 1.78
C CYS A 16 2.91 0.28 1.59
N ASP A 17 2.49 -0.48 0.58
CA ASP A 17 2.98 -1.82 0.25
C ASP A 17 2.98 -2.03 -1.27
N GLU A 18 3.85 -2.91 -1.78
CA GLU A 18 4.00 -3.26 -3.18
C GLU A 18 3.67 -4.73 -3.49
N ALA A 19 3.15 -4.96 -4.69
CA ALA A 19 2.94 -6.28 -5.26
C ALA A 19 3.60 -6.38 -6.64
N GLY A 20 4.06 -7.58 -7.00
CA GLY A 20 4.65 -7.85 -8.32
C GLY A 20 6.17 -7.80 -8.38
N ARG A 21 6.89 -7.78 -7.25
CA ARG A 21 8.36 -7.78 -7.26
C ARG A 21 9.03 -9.06 -7.74
N GLY A 22 8.36 -10.20 -7.58
CA GLY A 22 8.94 -11.52 -7.87
C GLY A 22 8.37 -12.19 -9.11
N CYS A 23 7.39 -11.59 -9.79
CA CYS A 23 6.79 -12.19 -10.98
C CYS A 23 7.65 -11.94 -12.22
N LEU A 24 7.57 -12.85 -13.19
CA LEU A 24 8.33 -12.77 -14.45
C LEU A 24 7.71 -11.80 -15.46
N ALA A 25 6.44 -11.45 -15.30
CA ALA A 25 5.70 -10.59 -16.21
C ALA A 25 4.74 -9.69 -15.43
N GLY A 26 4.43 -8.55 -16.03
CA GLY A 26 3.54 -7.54 -15.46
C GLY A 26 4.29 -6.43 -14.70
N PRO A 27 3.57 -5.37 -14.32
CA PRO A 27 4.15 -4.24 -13.61
C PRO A 27 4.40 -4.57 -12.13
N VAL A 28 5.21 -3.73 -11.48
CA VAL A 28 5.16 -3.59 -10.02
C VAL A 28 4.07 -2.58 -9.68
N VAL A 29 3.17 -2.92 -8.77
CA VAL A 29 2.08 -2.06 -8.33
C VAL A 29 2.27 -1.75 -6.85
N ALA A 30 2.02 -0.52 -6.43
CA ALA A 30 1.99 -0.15 -5.03
C ALA A 30 0.67 0.56 -4.70
N ALA A 31 0.24 0.42 -3.45
CA ALA A 31 -0.91 1.13 -2.92
C ALA A 31 -0.49 1.92 -1.68
N ALA A 32 -1.08 3.10 -1.49
CA ALA A 32 -0.98 3.88 -0.27
C ALA A 32 -2.40 4.08 0.29
N VAL A 33 -2.58 3.87 1.60
CA VAL A 33 -3.89 3.93 2.25
C VAL A 33 -3.78 4.66 3.59
N VAL A 34 -4.60 5.69 3.77
CA VAL A 34 -4.81 6.40 5.04
C VAL A 34 -6.12 5.93 5.65
N LEU A 35 -6.04 5.26 6.80
CA LEU A 35 -7.21 4.76 7.51
C LEU A 35 -7.61 5.71 8.66
N PRO A 36 -8.91 5.91 8.93
CA PRO A 36 -9.34 6.68 10.09
C PRO A 36 -8.83 6.07 11.39
N PRO A 37 -8.55 6.89 12.42
CA PRO A 37 -8.20 6.37 13.73
C PRO A 37 -9.27 5.41 14.24
N ARG A 38 -8.84 4.25 14.74
CA ARG A 38 -9.71 3.21 15.32
C ARG A 38 -10.66 2.53 14.34
N VAL A 39 -10.52 2.75 13.03
CA VAL A 39 -11.32 2.01 12.04
C VAL A 39 -11.10 0.50 12.23
N ARG A 40 -12.18 -0.27 12.07
CA ARG A 40 -12.14 -1.72 12.09
C ARG A 40 -12.77 -2.24 10.82
N ILE A 41 -12.00 -3.01 10.06
CA ILE A 41 -12.46 -3.71 8.87
C ILE A 41 -12.43 -5.21 9.21
N PRO A 42 -13.59 -5.84 9.49
CA PRO A 42 -13.64 -7.25 9.90
C PRO A 42 -13.00 -8.17 8.86
N GLY A 43 -12.06 -9.01 9.31
CA GLY A 43 -11.34 -9.94 8.45
C GLY A 43 -10.18 -9.32 7.67
N LEU A 44 -9.91 -8.01 7.82
CA LEU A 44 -8.67 -7.42 7.31
C LEU A 44 -7.47 -7.99 8.07
N ASN A 45 -6.53 -8.55 7.33
CA ASN A 45 -5.31 -9.17 7.84
C ASN A 45 -4.26 -9.17 6.73
N ASP A 46 -3.08 -9.74 7.00
CA ASP A 46 -2.04 -9.99 6.00
C ASP A 46 -2.61 -10.63 4.73
N SER A 47 -2.31 -10.02 3.58
CA SER A 47 -2.89 -10.39 2.28
C SER A 47 -2.57 -11.83 1.87
N LYS A 48 -1.43 -12.38 2.33
CA LYS A 48 -1.00 -13.76 2.04
C LYS A 48 -1.78 -14.80 2.86
N LYS A 49 -2.48 -14.36 3.91
CA LYS A 49 -3.36 -15.22 4.74
C LYS A 49 -4.81 -15.22 4.27
N LEU A 50 -5.14 -14.44 3.24
CA LEU A 50 -6.48 -14.29 2.70
C LEU A 50 -6.58 -14.96 1.33
N ASN A 51 -7.71 -15.61 1.05
CA ASN A 51 -7.97 -16.13 -0.29
C ASN A 51 -8.37 -14.97 -1.25
N ALA A 52 -8.41 -15.24 -2.56
CA ALA A 52 -8.73 -14.23 -3.57
C ALA A 52 -10.12 -13.61 -3.35
N ALA A 53 -11.15 -14.45 -3.15
CA ALA A 53 -12.52 -13.98 -2.93
C ALA A 53 -12.61 -13.00 -1.75
N ARG A 54 -11.93 -13.30 -0.63
CA ARG A 54 -11.94 -12.43 0.54
C ARG A 54 -11.22 -11.10 0.30
N ARG A 55 -10.17 -11.09 -0.53
CA ARG A 55 -9.49 -9.85 -0.92
C ARG A 55 -10.41 -8.96 -1.78
N GLU A 56 -11.14 -9.56 -2.72
CA GLU A 56 -12.13 -8.86 -3.53
C GLU A 56 -13.27 -8.28 -2.69
N GLU A 57 -13.73 -8.99 -1.65
CA GLU A 57 -14.72 -8.48 -0.70
C GLU A 57 -14.17 -7.34 0.18
N LEU A 58 -12.90 -7.39 0.57
CA LEU A 58 -12.29 -6.41 1.46
C LEU A 58 -11.94 -5.11 0.76
N ARG A 59 -11.57 -5.16 -0.52
CA ARG A 59 -11.18 -3.98 -1.29
C ARG A 59 -12.21 -2.84 -1.22
N PRO A 60 -13.49 -3.03 -1.58
CA PRO A 60 -14.47 -1.94 -1.51
C PRO A 60 -14.67 -1.44 -0.07
N LEU A 61 -14.58 -2.32 0.93
CA LEU A 61 -14.68 -1.92 2.34
C LEU A 61 -13.50 -1.06 2.80
N ILE A 62 -12.30 -1.31 2.27
CA ILE A 62 -11.11 -0.48 2.52
C ILE A 62 -11.28 0.86 1.84
N GLU A 63 -11.65 0.86 0.56
CA GLU A 63 -11.81 2.08 -0.25
C GLU A 63 -12.92 3.00 0.32
N GLU A 64 -14.03 2.43 0.78
CA GLU A 64 -15.13 3.17 1.42
C GLU A 64 -14.72 3.79 2.76
N LYS A 65 -13.92 3.08 3.54
CA LYS A 65 -13.59 3.49 4.92
C LYS A 65 -12.29 4.29 5.02
N ALA A 66 -11.44 4.26 4.02
CA ALA A 66 -10.21 5.04 3.99
C ALA A 66 -10.50 6.54 3.88
N LEU A 67 -9.69 7.36 4.55
CA LEU A 67 -9.72 8.81 4.40
C LEU A 67 -9.13 9.24 3.05
N ALA A 68 -8.11 8.50 2.59
CA ALA A 68 -7.51 8.65 1.29
C ALA A 68 -6.86 7.32 0.90
N TRP A 69 -6.88 6.99 -0.38
CA TRP A 69 -6.12 5.88 -0.93
C TRP A 69 -5.74 6.17 -2.36
N ALA A 70 -4.68 5.51 -2.83
CA ALA A 70 -4.27 5.56 -4.22
C ALA A 70 -3.49 4.29 -4.60
N VAL A 71 -3.54 3.95 -5.88
CA VAL A 71 -2.78 2.84 -6.47
C VAL A 71 -1.98 3.38 -7.63
N ALA A 72 -0.72 2.99 -7.72
CA ALA A 72 0.15 3.36 -8.82
C ALA A 72 0.99 2.17 -9.27
N ALA A 73 1.48 2.24 -10.51
CA ALA A 73 2.27 1.19 -11.11
C ALA A 73 3.60 1.71 -11.67
N CYS A 74 4.55 0.81 -11.76
CA CYS A 74 5.79 0.92 -12.49
C CYS A 74 5.79 -0.19 -13.55
N SER A 75 5.82 0.22 -14.82
CA SER A 75 5.71 -0.67 -15.97
C SER A 75 6.92 -1.61 -16.10
N PRO A 76 6.82 -2.74 -16.82
CA PRO A 76 7.97 -3.61 -17.08
C PRO A 76 9.17 -2.87 -17.69
N ALA A 77 8.93 -1.94 -18.62
CA ALA A 77 9.99 -1.14 -19.24
C ALA A 77 10.72 -0.25 -18.22
N GLU A 78 10.01 0.30 -17.24
CA GLU A 78 10.63 1.05 -16.14
C GLU A 78 11.36 0.14 -15.16
N VAL A 79 10.85 -1.07 -14.91
CA VAL A 79 11.53 -2.09 -14.10
C VAL A 79 12.88 -2.46 -14.72
N ASP A 80 12.91 -2.69 -16.03
CA ASP A 80 14.14 -3.01 -16.77
C ASP A 80 15.16 -1.86 -16.70
N ALA A 81 14.69 -0.61 -16.79
CA ALA A 81 15.55 0.57 -16.73
C ALA A 81 16.09 0.88 -15.32
N LEU A 82 15.30 0.63 -14.28
CA LEU A 82 15.58 1.08 -12.92
C LEU A 82 16.12 -0.01 -12.00
N ASN A 83 15.94 -1.28 -12.36
CA ASN A 83 15.90 -2.46 -11.49
C ASN A 83 14.65 -2.55 -10.59
N ILE A 84 14.38 -3.78 -10.14
CA ILE A 84 13.15 -4.09 -9.39
C ILE A 84 13.03 -3.33 -8.06
N LEU A 85 14.14 -3.09 -7.35
CA LEU A 85 14.10 -2.39 -6.06
C LEU A 85 13.72 -0.92 -6.24
N ARG A 86 14.33 -0.24 -7.22
CA ARG A 86 14.03 1.18 -7.50
C ARG A 86 12.65 1.35 -8.13
N ALA A 87 12.25 0.41 -9.00
CA ALA A 87 10.91 0.41 -9.57
C ALA A 87 9.81 0.30 -8.49
N SER A 88 10.00 -0.51 -7.44
CA SER A 88 9.09 -0.56 -6.30
C SER A 88 9.00 0.77 -5.57
N PHE A 89 10.12 1.44 -5.33
CA PHE A 89 10.10 2.77 -4.69
C PHE A 89 9.38 3.79 -5.56
N VAL A 90 9.58 3.76 -6.88
CA VAL A 90 8.86 4.64 -7.81
C VAL A 90 7.35 4.39 -7.74
N ALA A 91 6.91 3.12 -7.73
CA ALA A 91 5.49 2.80 -7.59
C ALA A 91 4.94 3.32 -6.25
N MET A 92 5.64 3.10 -5.13
CA MET A 92 5.23 3.59 -3.80
C MET A 92 5.14 5.10 -3.76
N HIS A 93 6.16 5.82 -4.24
CA HIS A 93 6.17 7.28 -4.31
C HIS A 93 5.01 7.84 -5.13
N ARG A 94 4.73 7.21 -6.28
CA ARG A 94 3.57 7.59 -7.11
C ARG A 94 2.25 7.38 -6.37
N ALA A 95 2.10 6.26 -5.65
CA ALA A 95 0.90 6.00 -4.86
C ALA A 95 0.75 7.03 -3.73
N ILE A 96 1.83 7.33 -3.00
CA ILE A 96 1.82 8.34 -1.93
C ILE A 96 1.48 9.74 -2.49
N ALA A 97 2.09 10.12 -3.61
CA ALA A 97 1.86 11.42 -4.24
C ALA A 97 0.43 11.59 -4.78
N ALA A 98 -0.25 10.49 -5.11
CA ALA A 98 -1.63 10.50 -5.59
C ALA A 98 -2.68 10.51 -4.46
N LEU A 99 -2.28 10.45 -3.19
CA LEU A 99 -3.20 10.58 -2.07
C LEU A 99 -3.83 11.99 -2.04
N ALA A 100 -5.15 12.05 -1.89
CA ALA A 100 -5.87 13.31 -1.71
C ALA A 100 -5.52 14.03 -0.39
N ALA A 101 -4.96 13.31 0.59
CA ALA A 101 -4.48 13.84 1.85
C ALA A 101 -2.98 13.57 1.99
N ARG A 102 -2.20 14.57 2.39
CA ARG A 102 -0.77 14.42 2.64
C ARG A 102 -0.55 13.71 3.99
N PRO A 103 0.04 12.50 4.02
CA PRO A 103 0.34 11.84 5.28
C PRO A 103 1.50 12.52 6.02
N GLU A 104 1.46 12.47 7.35
CA GLU A 104 2.52 12.96 8.25
C GLU A 104 3.50 11.85 8.61
N LEU A 105 3.04 10.59 8.54
CA LEU A 105 3.86 9.41 8.76
C LEU A 105 3.57 8.36 7.68
N LEU A 106 4.64 7.73 7.17
CA LEU A 106 4.56 6.61 6.23
C LEU A 106 4.95 5.31 6.94
N LEU A 107 4.07 4.32 6.88
CA LEU A 107 4.33 2.95 7.30
C LEU A 107 4.58 2.12 6.03
N ILE A 108 5.85 1.92 5.68
CA ILE A 108 6.26 1.22 4.47
C ILE A 108 6.47 -0.26 4.78
N ASP A 109 5.91 -1.17 3.98
CA ASP A 109 6.29 -2.59 4.04
C ASP A 109 7.68 -2.79 3.41
N GLY A 110 8.60 -3.38 4.16
CA GLY A 110 9.98 -3.59 3.76
C GLY A 110 11.02 -2.88 4.63
N ASN A 111 12.29 -3.20 4.39
CA ASN A 111 13.44 -2.76 5.19
C ASN A 111 14.30 -1.69 4.50
N ARG A 112 13.92 -1.27 3.29
CA ARG A 112 14.62 -0.26 2.50
C ARG A 112 13.57 0.64 1.87
N PHE A 113 13.76 1.94 2.00
CA PHE A 113 12.95 2.97 1.36
C PHE A 113 13.85 4.17 1.12
N ALA A 114 13.66 4.85 -0.02
CA ALA A 114 14.38 6.08 -0.34
C ALA A 114 13.39 7.24 -0.17
N PRO A 115 13.41 7.99 0.94
CA PRO A 115 12.48 9.08 1.20
C PRO A 115 12.67 10.27 0.25
#